data_AF-A0A3Q0DZH9-F1
#
_entry.id   AF-A0A3Q0DZH9-F1
#
_cell.length_a   1.000
_cell.length_b   1.000
_cell.length_c   1.000
_cell.angle_alpha   90.00
_cell.angle_beta   90.00
_cell.angle_gamma   90.00
#
_symmetry.space_group_name_H-M   'P 1'
#
loop_
_entity.id
_entity.type
_entity.pdbx_description
1 polymer ?
#
loop_
_entity_poly.entity_id
_entity_poly.type
_entity_poly.pdbx_seq_one_letter_code
_entity_poly.pdbx_strand_id
1 'polypeptide(L)'
;QTALHIAIERRCKHYVDLLVAQGADVHAQARGRFFQPKDEGGYFYFGELPLSLAACTNQPHIVNYLTENPHKKADMRRQDSRGNTVLHALVAIADNTRENTKFVTKMYDLLLLKCARLFPDSNLEAVLNNDGLSPLMMAAKTGKIG
;
A
#
# COMPACT_ATOMS: atom_id res chain seq x y z
N GLN A 1 6.28 13.44 1.67
CA GLN A 1 7.32 12.46 1.28
C GLN A 1 8.40 12.50 2.36
N THR A 2 8.93 11.37 2.78
CA THR A 2 9.99 11.27 3.80
C THR A 2 11.15 10.42 3.29
N ALA A 3 12.28 10.39 3.99
CA ALA A 3 13.42 9.52 3.65
C ALA A 3 13.02 8.04 3.52
N LEU A 4 12.07 7.58 4.33
CA LEU A 4 11.55 6.21 4.25
C LEU A 4 10.86 5.94 2.90
N HIS A 5 10.09 6.89 2.37
CA HIS A 5 9.46 6.74 1.05
C HIS A 5 10.52 6.58 -0.04
N ILE A 6 11.56 7.41 0.01
CA ILE A 6 12.65 7.40 -0.98
C ILE A 6 13.42 6.07 -0.91
N ALA A 7 13.73 5.57 0.29
CA ALA A 7 14.43 4.30 0.47
C ALA A 7 13.63 3.11 -0.09
N ILE A 8 12.31 3.11 0.12
CA ILE A 8 11.40 2.10 -0.45
C ILE A 8 11.37 2.23 -1.97
N GLU A 9 11.17 3.43 -2.52
CA GLU A 9 11.13 3.67 -3.97
C GLU A 9 12.41 3.20 -4.67
N ARG A 10 13.57 3.43 -4.06
CA ARG A 10 14.89 2.99 -4.54
C ARG A 10 15.18 1.50 -4.33
N ARG A 11 14.25 0.75 -3.74
CA ARG A 11 14.39 -0.68 -3.40
C ARG A 11 15.57 -0.98 -2.48
N CYS A 12 15.94 -0.03 -1.63
CA CYS A 12 17.09 -0.16 -0.74
C CYS A 12 16.66 -0.70 0.64
N LYS A 13 16.45 -2.03 0.74
CA LYS A 13 16.04 -2.67 2.00
C LYS A 13 16.95 -2.32 3.18
N HIS A 14 18.27 -2.27 2.98
CA HIS A 14 19.23 -1.91 4.04
C HIS A 14 18.93 -0.54 4.67
N TYR A 15 18.62 0.47 3.84
CA TYR A 15 18.26 1.80 4.34
C TYR A 15 16.88 1.83 4.97
N VAL A 16 15.93 1.04 4.48
CA VAL A 16 14.62 0.90 5.13
C VAL A 16 14.78 0.33 6.54
N ASP A 17 15.57 -0.74 6.69
CA ASP A 17 15.84 -1.36 7.98
C ASP A 17 16.49 -0.36 8.95
N LEU A 18 17.51 0.37 8.48
CA LEU A 18 18.20 1.40 9.27
C LEU A 18 17.26 2.53 9.71
N LEU A 19 16.46 3.08 8.78
CA LEU A 19 15.56 4.19 9.07
C LEU A 19 14.51 3.79 10.11
N VAL A 20 13.89 2.62 9.97
CA VAL A 20 12.88 2.13 10.92
C VAL A 20 13.52 1.85 12.29
N ALA A 21 14.73 1.28 12.32
CA ALA A 21 15.48 1.09 13.58
C ALA A 21 15.82 2.41 14.29
N GLN A 22 16.03 3.49 13.53
CA GLN A 22 16.26 4.84 14.07
C GLN A 22 14.96 5.61 14.36
N GLY A 23 13.80 4.95 14.37
CA GLY A 23 12.53 5.56 14.75
C GLY A 23 11.79 6.29 13.62
N ALA A 24 12.10 5.99 12.36
CA ALA A 24 11.32 6.53 11.24
C ALA A 24 9.83 6.15 11.37
N ASP A 25 8.95 7.12 11.08
CA ASP A 25 7.52 6.89 11.15
C ASP A 25 7.02 6.07 9.95
N VAL A 26 6.67 4.81 10.21
CA VAL A 26 6.08 3.87 9.23
C VAL A 26 4.69 4.27 8.75
N HIS A 27 4.08 5.31 9.34
CA HIS A 27 2.78 5.85 8.97
C HIS A 27 2.83 7.27 8.39
N ALA A 28 4.03 7.80 8.12
CA ALA A 28 4.17 9.12 7.52
C ALA A 28 3.44 9.17 6.16
N GLN A 29 2.63 10.19 5.93
CA GLN A 29 1.85 10.30 4.70
C GLN A 29 2.51 11.21 3.65
N ALA A 30 2.62 10.73 2.42
CA ALA A 30 3.11 11.50 1.28
C ALA A 30 1.95 12.18 0.51
N ARG A 31 1.35 13.21 1.11
CA ARG A 31 0.19 13.95 0.55
C ARG A 31 0.52 14.96 -0.56
N GLY A 32 1.74 14.95 -1.09
CA GLY A 32 2.17 15.94 -2.09
C GLY A 32 1.36 15.82 -3.38
N ARG A 33 1.17 16.94 -4.10
CA ARG A 33 0.37 16.99 -5.35
C ARG A 33 0.80 15.95 -6.39
N PHE A 34 2.11 15.66 -6.46
CA PHE A 34 2.66 14.63 -7.35
C PHE A 34 2.09 13.23 -7.10
N PHE A 35 1.75 12.92 -5.83
CA PHE A 35 1.28 11.62 -5.39
C PHE A 35 -0.25 11.47 -5.40
N GLN A 36 -0.95 12.47 -5.94
CA GLN A 36 -2.39 12.39 -6.13
C GLN A 36 -2.73 11.59 -7.40
N PRO A 37 -3.97 11.11 -7.56
CA PRO A 37 -4.36 10.39 -8.77
C PRO A 37 -4.40 11.33 -9.99
N LYS A 38 -4.40 10.74 -11.20
CA LYS A 38 -4.18 11.47 -12.46
C LYS A 38 -5.24 12.53 -12.76
N ASP A 39 -6.47 12.26 -12.37
CA ASP A 39 -7.62 13.17 -12.47
C ASP A 39 -7.45 14.44 -11.62
N GLU A 40 -6.62 14.40 -10.58
CA GLU A 40 -6.28 15.57 -9.75
C GLU A 40 -4.94 16.23 -10.12
N GLY A 41 -4.36 15.82 -11.26
CA GLY A 41 -3.11 16.36 -11.77
C GLY A 41 -1.85 15.81 -11.09
N GLY A 42 -1.96 14.67 -10.39
CA GLY A 42 -0.81 13.90 -9.96
C GLY A 42 -0.37 12.88 -11.01
N TYR A 43 0.76 12.21 -10.76
CA TYR A 43 1.33 11.24 -11.70
C TYR A 43 1.35 9.81 -11.15
N PHE A 44 1.46 9.65 -9.84
CA PHE A 44 1.65 8.35 -9.21
C PHE A 44 0.98 8.28 -7.84
N TYR A 45 -0.22 7.71 -7.79
CA TYR A 45 -0.94 7.45 -6.55
C TYR A 45 -0.63 6.06 -6.00
N PHE A 46 -0.31 5.98 -4.70
CA PHE A 46 -0.02 4.73 -4.01
C PHE A 46 -0.67 4.63 -2.61
N GLY A 47 -1.64 5.49 -2.28
CA GLY A 47 -2.27 5.48 -0.95
C GLY A 47 -1.43 6.09 0.17
N GLU A 48 -0.55 7.04 -0.16
CA GLU A 48 0.22 7.93 0.75
C GLU A 48 1.13 7.27 1.79
N LEU A 49 1.02 5.97 2.07
CA LEU A 49 1.69 5.29 3.17
C LEU A 49 2.92 4.51 2.69
N PRO A 50 3.95 4.32 3.55
CA PRO A 50 5.13 3.51 3.23
C PRO A 50 4.79 2.05 2.90
N LEU A 51 3.85 1.45 3.65
CA LEU A 51 3.40 0.08 3.41
C LEU A 51 2.75 -0.07 2.04
N SER A 52 1.89 0.87 1.66
CA SER A 52 1.21 0.83 0.37
C SER A 52 2.15 1.15 -0.78
N LEU A 53 3.14 2.03 -0.60
CA LEU A 53 4.23 2.23 -1.56
C LEU A 53 5.02 0.94 -1.82
N ALA A 54 5.40 0.21 -0.76
CA ALA A 54 6.12 -1.05 -0.88
C ALA A 54 5.31 -2.12 -1.63
N ALA A 55 4.01 -2.21 -1.37
CA ALA A 55 3.10 -3.07 -2.11
C ALA A 55 3.00 -2.66 -3.59
N CYS A 56 2.77 -1.37 -3.86
CA CYS A 56 2.59 -0.81 -5.20
C CYS A 56 3.85 -0.92 -6.08
N THR A 57 5.03 -0.97 -5.48
CA THR A 57 6.31 -1.11 -6.18
C THR A 57 6.79 -2.56 -6.29
N ASN A 58 5.93 -3.53 -5.93
CA ASN A 58 6.15 -4.98 -5.96
C ASN A 58 7.35 -5.43 -5.10
N GLN A 59 7.37 -5.03 -3.83
CA GLN A 59 8.47 -5.32 -2.89
C GLN A 59 8.00 -6.12 -1.68
N PRO A 60 7.68 -7.42 -1.84
CA PRO A 60 7.12 -8.24 -0.75
C PRO A 60 8.07 -8.37 0.45
N HIS A 61 9.38 -8.31 0.23
CA HIS A 61 10.38 -8.34 1.31
C HIS A 61 10.32 -7.10 2.20
N ILE A 62 10.04 -5.91 1.65
CA ILE A 62 9.84 -4.68 2.43
C ILE A 62 8.48 -4.72 3.12
N VAL A 63 7.43 -5.21 2.46
CA VAL A 63 6.11 -5.41 3.07
C VAL A 63 6.21 -6.31 4.30
N ASN A 64 6.95 -7.42 4.18
CA ASN A 64 7.19 -8.34 5.30
C ASN A 64 7.91 -7.63 6.45
N TYR A 65 8.97 -6.89 6.16
CA TYR A 65 9.71 -6.15 7.17
C TYR A 65 8.85 -5.09 7.86
N LEU A 66 8.13 -4.25 7.11
CA LEU A 66 7.29 -3.19 7.67
C LEU A 66 6.20 -3.74 8.61
N THR A 67 5.66 -4.92 8.32
CA THR A 67 4.59 -5.54 9.13
C THR A 67 5.09 -6.34 10.33
N GLU A 68 6.35 -6.77 10.36
CA GLU A 68 6.87 -7.70 11.38
C GLU A 68 8.09 -7.20 12.15
N ASN A 69 8.68 -6.07 11.78
CA ASN A 69 9.88 -5.55 12.45
C ASN A 69 9.67 -5.36 13.97
N PRO A 70 10.74 -5.47 14.76
CA PRO A 70 10.64 -5.41 16.23
C PRO A 70 10.46 -3.98 16.78
N HIS A 71 10.61 -2.93 15.96
CA HIS A 71 10.63 -1.54 16.43
C HIS A 71 9.24 -0.89 16.36
N LYS A 72 8.68 -0.79 15.14
CA LYS A 72 7.37 -0.19 14.87
C LYS A 72 6.71 -0.89 13.69
N LYS A 73 5.74 -1.75 13.98
CA LYS A 73 4.98 -2.49 12.97
C LYS A 73 3.97 -1.57 12.27
N ALA A 74 3.95 -1.61 10.95
CA ALA A 74 2.95 -0.92 10.15
C ALA A 74 1.59 -1.62 10.29
N ASP A 75 0.58 -0.91 10.80
CA ASP A 75 -0.82 -1.34 10.76
C ASP A 75 -1.33 -1.37 9.31
N MET A 76 -1.73 -2.57 8.87
CA MET A 76 -2.27 -2.83 7.52
C MET A 76 -3.65 -2.23 7.30
N ARG A 77 -4.39 -1.95 8.38
CA ARG A 77 -5.75 -1.37 8.35
C ARG A 77 -5.71 0.15 8.27
N ARG A 78 -4.52 0.76 8.35
CA ARG A 78 -4.37 2.21 8.29
C ARG A 78 -4.82 2.73 6.91
N GLN A 79 -5.63 3.76 6.94
CA GLN A 79 -6.12 4.46 5.76
C GLN A 79 -5.32 5.73 5.49
N ASP A 80 -5.26 6.12 4.22
CA ASP A 80 -4.73 7.41 3.78
C ASP A 80 -5.74 8.56 3.97
N SER A 81 -5.43 9.74 3.45
CA SER A 81 -6.36 10.89 3.49
C SER A 81 -7.71 10.67 2.79
N ARG A 82 -7.80 9.69 1.89
CA ARG A 82 -9.00 9.33 1.10
C ARG A 82 -9.77 8.16 1.69
N GLY A 83 -9.35 7.63 2.84
CA GLY A 83 -9.93 6.41 3.40
C GLY A 83 -9.44 5.14 2.70
N ASN A 84 -8.45 5.23 1.80
CA ASN A 84 -7.97 4.07 1.07
C ASN A 84 -6.95 3.29 1.92
N THR A 85 -7.17 1.98 2.02
CA THR A 85 -6.20 1.04 2.58
C THR A 85 -5.15 0.63 1.53
N VAL A 86 -4.18 -0.19 1.92
CA VAL A 86 -3.19 -0.76 0.98
C VAL A 86 -3.84 -1.54 -0.18
N LEU A 87 -4.99 -2.18 0.03
CA LEU A 87 -5.70 -2.91 -1.02
C LEU A 87 -6.30 -1.96 -2.06
N HIS A 88 -6.90 -0.86 -1.63
CA HIS A 88 -7.40 0.18 -2.53
C HIS A 88 -6.29 0.79 -3.37
N ALA A 89 -5.13 1.06 -2.76
CA ALA A 89 -3.96 1.56 -3.48
C ALA A 89 -3.48 0.58 -4.57
N LEU A 90 -3.45 -0.73 -4.27
CA LEU A 90 -3.12 -1.76 -5.27
C LEU A 90 -4.12 -1.78 -6.43
N VAL A 91 -5.42 -1.69 -6.14
CA VAL A 91 -6.46 -1.61 -7.17
C VAL A 91 -6.29 -0.35 -8.04
N ALA A 92 -5.91 0.78 -7.43
CA ALA A 92 -5.73 2.03 -8.16
C ALA A 92 -4.57 1.95 -9.18
N ILE A 93 -3.47 1.26 -8.84
CA ILE A 93 -2.32 1.09 -9.75
C ILE A 93 -2.45 -0.10 -10.72
N ALA A 94 -3.43 -0.98 -10.49
CA ALA A 94 -3.69 -2.09 -11.39
C ALA A 94 -3.99 -1.56 -12.80
N ASP A 95 -3.47 -2.22 -13.81
CA ASP A 95 -3.89 -2.00 -15.20
C ASP A 95 -4.22 -3.35 -15.84
N ASN A 96 -4.79 -3.33 -17.04
CA ASN A 96 -5.26 -4.55 -17.71
C ASN A 96 -4.12 -5.25 -18.50
N THR A 97 -2.85 -4.94 -18.21
CA THR A 97 -1.71 -5.68 -18.77
C THR A 97 -1.45 -6.94 -17.97
N ARG A 98 -1.05 -8.01 -18.67
CA ARG A 98 -0.85 -9.34 -18.06
C ARG A 98 0.19 -9.33 -16.95
N GLU A 99 1.27 -8.57 -17.13
CA GLU A 99 2.35 -8.43 -16.16
C GLU A 99 1.88 -7.70 -14.90
N ASN A 100 1.09 -6.63 -15.06
CA ASN A 100 0.55 -5.85 -13.94
C ASN A 100 -0.43 -6.67 -13.12
N THR A 101 -1.46 -7.23 -13.77
CA THR A 101 -2.46 -8.08 -13.13
C THR A 101 -1.81 -9.20 -12.33
N LYS A 102 -0.82 -9.89 -12.91
CA LYS A 102 -0.12 -10.99 -12.22
C LYS A 102 0.58 -10.55 -10.93
N PHE A 103 1.24 -9.39 -10.89
CA PHE A 103 1.88 -8.94 -9.65
C PHE A 103 0.85 -8.44 -8.65
N VAL A 104 -0.19 -7.72 -9.11
CA VAL A 104 -1.23 -7.17 -8.23
C VAL A 104 -1.94 -8.31 -7.52
N THR A 105 -2.38 -9.35 -8.23
CA THR A 105 -3.03 -10.52 -7.61
C THR A 105 -2.13 -11.16 -6.55
N LYS A 106 -0.85 -11.40 -6.87
CA LYS A 106 0.09 -11.99 -5.91
C LYS A 106 0.32 -11.13 -4.67
N MET A 107 0.43 -9.81 -4.84
CA MET A 107 0.61 -8.88 -3.72
C MET A 107 -0.66 -8.77 -2.89
N TYR A 108 -1.82 -8.78 -3.53
CA TYR A 108 -3.13 -8.77 -2.89
C TYR A 108 -3.32 -10.01 -2.00
N ASP A 109 -3.06 -11.21 -2.53
CA ASP A 109 -3.12 -12.46 -1.79
C ASP A 109 -2.16 -12.47 -0.59
N LEU A 110 -0.93 -11.99 -0.80
CA LEU A 110 0.07 -11.88 0.27
C LEU A 110 -0.42 -10.99 1.42
N LEU A 111 -1.00 -9.83 1.10
CA LEU A 111 -1.51 -8.89 2.10
C LEU A 111 -2.71 -9.47 2.84
N LEU A 112 -3.60 -10.17 2.15
CA LEU A 112 -4.74 -10.84 2.76
C LEU A 112 -4.33 -11.91 3.77
N LEU A 113 -3.49 -12.86 3.33
CA LEU A 113 -2.97 -13.94 4.19
C LEU A 113 -2.24 -13.37 5.41
N LYS A 114 -1.46 -12.31 5.19
CA LYS A 114 -0.70 -11.65 6.25
C LYS A 114 -1.60 -10.90 7.23
N CYS A 115 -2.63 -10.21 6.75
CA CYS A 115 -3.62 -9.55 7.59
C CYS A 115 -4.41 -10.57 8.41
N ALA A 116 -4.88 -11.67 7.81
CA ALA A 116 -5.60 -12.72 8.52
C ALA A 116 -4.75 -13.35 9.64
N ARG A 117 -3.44 -13.50 9.42
CA ARG A 117 -2.52 -14.02 10.43
C ARG A 117 -2.23 -13.02 11.56
N LEU A 118 -2.08 -11.73 11.24
CA LEU A 118 -1.73 -10.69 12.22
C LEU A 118 -2.96 -10.16 12.97
N PHE A 119 -4.13 -10.18 12.33
CA PHE A 119 -5.38 -9.62 12.81
C PHE A 119 -6.55 -10.57 12.45
N PRO A 120 -6.71 -11.71 13.15
CA PRO A 120 -7.71 -12.73 12.81
C PRO A 120 -9.16 -12.20 12.78
N ASP A 121 -9.46 -11.21 13.62
CA ASP A 121 -10.79 -10.62 13.74
C ASP A 121 -11.05 -9.48 12.73
N SER A 122 -10.08 -9.14 11.88
CA SER A 122 -10.17 -8.04 10.91
C SER A 122 -10.23 -8.55 9.48
N ASN A 123 -11.25 -8.10 8.74
CA ASN A 123 -11.34 -8.32 7.30
C ASN A 123 -10.91 -7.05 6.54
N LEU A 124 -9.72 -7.09 5.93
CA LEU A 124 -9.16 -5.94 5.21
C LEU A 124 -9.97 -5.57 3.95
N GLU A 125 -10.69 -6.54 3.35
CA GLU A 125 -11.55 -6.30 2.17
C GLU A 125 -12.89 -5.66 2.54
N ALA A 126 -13.31 -5.78 3.80
CA ALA A 126 -14.55 -5.17 4.28
C ALA A 126 -14.37 -3.68 4.63
N VAL A 127 -13.13 -3.18 4.70
CA VAL A 127 -12.86 -1.77 5.00
C VAL A 127 -13.30 -0.91 3.82
N LEU A 128 -14.15 0.08 4.10
CA LEU A 128 -14.64 1.03 3.10
C LEU A 128 -13.81 2.31 3.13
N ASN A 129 -13.58 2.90 1.96
CA ASN A 129 -12.98 4.22 1.83
C ASN A 129 -14.00 5.35 2.08
N ASN A 130 -13.58 6.61 1.91
CA ASN A 130 -14.45 7.76 2.15
C ASN A 130 -15.66 7.84 1.18
N ASP A 131 -15.58 7.16 0.04
CA ASP A 131 -16.67 7.03 -0.93
C ASP A 131 -17.59 5.83 -0.64
N GLY A 132 -17.36 5.12 0.47
CA GLY A 132 -18.12 3.91 0.83
C GLY A 132 -17.79 2.69 -0.04
N LEU A 133 -16.65 2.69 -0.72
CA LEU A 133 -16.23 1.59 -1.61
C LEU A 133 -15.28 0.65 -0.87
N SER A 134 -15.50 -0.66 -1.01
CA SER A 134 -14.49 -1.68 -0.72
C SER A 134 -13.47 -1.78 -1.86
N PRO A 135 -12.33 -2.48 -1.69
CA PRO A 135 -11.38 -2.70 -2.78
C PRO A 135 -12.02 -3.35 -4.01
N LEU A 136 -12.92 -4.32 -3.79
CA LEU A 136 -13.66 -4.99 -4.87
C LEU A 136 -14.62 -4.02 -5.59
N MET A 137 -15.36 -3.21 -4.83
CA MET A 137 -16.26 -2.21 -5.41
C MET A 137 -15.48 -1.15 -6.21
N MET A 138 -14.30 -0.75 -5.72
CA MET A 138 -13.40 0.17 -6.42
C MET A 138 -12.88 -0.45 -7.73
N ALA A 139 -12.50 -1.73 -7.73
CA ALA A 139 -12.04 -2.43 -8.94
C ALA A 139 -13.13 -2.46 -10.02
N ALA A 140 -14.37 -2.77 -9.62
CA ALA A 140 -15.52 -2.74 -10.50
C ALA A 140 -15.79 -1.33 -11.07
N LYS A 141 -15.75 -0.29 -10.21
CA LYS A 141 -15.97 1.11 -10.60
C LYS A 141 -14.89 1.62 -11.57
N THR A 142 -13.65 1.18 -11.40
CA THR A 142 -12.49 1.65 -12.20
C THR A 142 -12.17 0.76 -13.40
N GLY A 143 -13.01 -0.24 -13.69
CA GLY A 143 -12.89 -1.10 -14.87
C GLY A 143 -11.64 -1.97 -14.88
N LYS A 144 -11.14 -2.36 -13.71
CA LYS A 144 -9.99 -3.27 -13.59
C LYS A 144 -10.47 -4.70 -13.81
N ILE A 145 -9.96 -5.35 -14.85
CA ILE A 145 -10.32 -6.72 -15.21
C ILE A 145 -9.18 -7.63 -14.75
N GLY A 146 -9.52 -8.64 -13.95
CA GLY A 146 -8.58 -9.63 -13.41
C GLY A 146 -8.11 -10.66 -14.42
#